data_AF-A0A7G5C2T6-F1
#
_entry.id   AF-A0A7G5C2T6-F1
#
_cell.length_a   1.000
_cell.length_b   1.000
_cell.length_c   1.000
_cell.angle_alpha   90.00
_cell.angle_beta   90.00
_cell.angle_gamma   90.00
#
_symmetry.space_group_name_H-M   'P 1'
#
loop_
_entity.id
_entity.type
_entity.pdbx_description
1 polymer ?
#
loop_
_entity_poly.entity_id
_entity_poly.type
_entity_poly.pdbx_seq_one_letter_code
_entity_poly.pdbx_strand_id
1 'polypeptide(L)'
;MNPSEIELGPLDAYAELPAEVMIDHTPYWLVRTSEAEGGFRLLLAICPHAGGEIRPLNDVLFCPLHFWTFHAESGVCLNDPSERLLRRRVIVRDGRLFAVGEHG
;
A
#
# COMPACT_ATOMS: atom_id res chain seq x y z
N MET A 1 7.00 -21.56 -8.62
CA MET A 1 7.69 -20.29 -8.33
C MET A 1 7.39 -19.95 -6.88
N ASN A 2 8.41 -19.82 -6.03
CA ASN A 2 8.19 -19.37 -4.65
C ASN A 2 7.64 -17.94 -4.73
N PRO A 3 6.56 -17.59 -4.02
CA PRO A 3 6.17 -16.19 -3.91
C PRO A 3 7.38 -15.44 -3.34
N SER A 4 7.86 -14.42 -4.05
CA SER A 4 8.95 -13.59 -3.55
C SER A 4 8.44 -12.84 -2.32
N GLU A 5 8.81 -13.35 -1.15
CA GLU A 5 8.61 -12.69 0.13
C GLU A 5 9.68 -11.61 0.29
N ILE A 6 9.26 -10.39 0.61
CA ILE A 6 10.18 -9.26 0.80
C ILE A 6 10.04 -8.79 2.24
N GLU A 7 11.12 -8.89 3.02
CA GLU A 7 11.16 -8.39 4.38
C GLU A 7 11.18 -6.86 4.37
N LEU A 8 10.23 -6.24 5.08
CA LEU A 8 10.10 -4.79 5.19
C LEU A 8 10.73 -4.25 6.48
N GLY A 9 11.11 -5.14 7.41
CA GLY A 9 11.68 -4.79 8.71
C GLY A 9 10.73 -5.03 9.88
N PRO A 10 11.08 -4.55 11.09
CA PRO A 10 10.30 -4.80 12.29
C PRO A 10 9.01 -3.97 12.29
N LEU A 11 7.95 -4.52 12.88
CA LEU A 11 6.63 -3.91 12.95
C LEU A 11 6.63 -2.56 13.68
N ASP A 12 7.46 -2.41 14.71
CA ASP A 12 7.58 -1.20 15.52
C ASP A 12 8.26 -0.03 14.80
N ALA A 13 8.97 -0.27 13.69
CA ALA A 13 9.47 0.77 12.81
C ALA A 13 8.34 1.53 12.09
N TYR A 14 7.11 0.99 12.10
CA TYR A 14 5.93 1.53 11.44
C TYR A 14 4.87 1.98 12.46
N ALA A 15 5.27 2.85 13.38
CA ALA A 15 4.42 3.34 14.47
C ALA A 15 3.27 4.24 13.99
N GLU A 16 3.46 4.95 12.86
CA GLU A 16 2.47 5.82 12.24
C GLU A 16 2.10 5.28 10.86
N LEU A 17 0.81 5.35 10.51
CA LEU A 17 0.29 4.86 9.23
C LEU A 17 -0.60 5.93 8.57
N PRO A 18 -0.60 6.01 7.22
CA PRO A 18 0.19 5.18 6.31
C PRO A 18 1.69 5.51 6.35
N ALA A 19 2.55 4.49 6.27
CA ALA A 19 4.00 4.66 6.26
C ALA A 19 4.57 4.44 4.86
N GLU A 20 5.59 5.21 4.49
CA GLU A 20 6.27 5.04 3.21
C GLU A 20 7.20 3.82 3.24
N VAL A 21 7.13 3.00 2.19
CA VAL A 21 7.97 1.82 2.01
C VAL A 21 8.51 1.81 0.58
N MET A 22 9.82 1.62 0.44
CA MET A 22 10.48 1.47 -0.86
C MET A 22 10.85 0.01 -1.09
N ILE A 23 10.38 -0.57 -2.20
CA ILE A 23 10.80 -1.91 -2.66
C ILE A 23 11.36 -1.75 -4.06
N ASP A 24 12.64 -2.05 -4.25
CA ASP A 24 13.32 -1.94 -5.56
C ASP A 24 13.04 -0.60 -6.28
N HIS A 25 13.20 0.50 -5.55
CA HIS A 25 12.92 1.88 -6.02
C HIS A 25 11.45 2.18 -6.36
N THR A 26 10.52 1.27 -6.07
CA THR A 26 9.09 1.47 -6.24
C THR A 26 8.48 1.91 -4.91
N PRO A 27 7.79 3.08 -4.86
CA PRO A 27 7.22 3.60 -3.63
C PRO A 27 5.85 2.98 -3.33
N TYR A 28 5.62 2.66 -2.06
CA TYR A 28 4.38 2.12 -1.54
C TYR A 28 3.97 2.83 -0.25
N TRP A 29 2.67 2.83 0.03
CA TRP A 29 2.08 3.13 1.33
C TRP A 29 1.76 1.82 2.05
N LEU A 30 2.40 1.59 3.20
CA LEU A 30 2.01 0.57 4.16
C LEU A 30 0.80 1.07 4.95
N VAL A 31 -0.28 0.30 4.91
CA VAL A 31 -1.56 0.63 5.55
C VAL A 31 -2.03 -0.53 6.42
N ARG A 32 -2.79 -0.20 7.48
CA ARG A 32 -3.48 -1.20 8.31
C ARG A 32 -4.80 -1.56 7.65
N THR A 33 -5.16 -2.85 7.65
CA THR A 33 -6.47 -3.30 7.21
C THR A 33 -7.35 -3.73 8.38
N SER A 34 -8.65 -3.54 8.19
CA SER A 34 -9.75 -3.96 9.06
C SER A 34 -10.22 -5.40 8.73
N GLU A 35 -9.56 -6.08 7.78
CA GLU A 35 -9.86 -7.46 7.38
C GLU A 35 -9.62 -8.43 8.56
N ALA A 36 -10.37 -9.53 8.62
CA ALA A 36 -10.41 -10.47 9.76
C ALA A 36 -9.04 -11.07 10.16
N GLU A 37 -8.05 -11.03 9.28
CA GLU A 37 -6.68 -11.47 9.55
C GLU A 37 -5.76 -10.36 10.10
N GLY A 38 -6.30 -9.18 10.44
CA GLY A 38 -5.59 -8.10 11.15
C GLY A 38 -4.35 -7.59 10.41
N GLY A 39 -4.40 -7.61 9.08
CA GLY A 39 -3.23 -7.52 8.21
C GLY A 39 -2.75 -6.11 7.91
N PHE A 40 -1.55 -6.05 7.37
CA PHE A 40 -1.05 -4.87 6.69
C PHE A 40 -1.15 -5.07 5.18
N ARG A 41 -1.10 -3.98 4.44
CA ARG A 41 -1.10 -3.99 2.97
C ARG A 41 -0.17 -2.91 2.46
N LEU A 42 0.52 -3.19 1.36
CA LEU A 42 1.18 -2.16 0.57
C LEU A 42 0.24 -1.72 -0.55
N LEU A 43 0.13 -0.41 -0.75
CA LEU A 43 -0.57 0.22 -1.86
C LEU A 43 0.47 1.00 -2.68
N LEU A 44 0.55 0.75 -3.99
CA LEU A 44 1.51 1.45 -4.86
C LEU A 44 1.26 2.96 -4.78
N ALA A 45 2.31 3.75 -4.52
CA ALA A 45 2.23 5.19 -4.39
C ALA A 45 2.29 5.91 -5.76
N ILE A 46 1.87 5.22 -6.83
CA ILE A 46 1.81 5.72 -8.21
C ILE A 46 0.38 5.54 -8.72
N CYS A 47 -0.22 6.64 -9.15
CA CYS A 47 -1.59 6.70 -9.62
C CYS A 47 -1.74 5.94 -10.94
N PRO A 48 -2.66 4.95 -11.05
CA PRO A 48 -2.85 4.16 -12.28
C PRO A 48 -3.39 4.99 -13.44
N HIS A 49 -3.97 6.16 -13.18
CA HIS A 49 -4.50 7.05 -14.20
C HIS A 49 -3.42 7.62 -15.13
N ALA A 50 -2.38 8.24 -14.56
CA ALA A 50 -1.36 8.96 -15.34
C ALA A 50 0.02 8.99 -14.68
N GLY A 51 0.30 8.08 -13.73
CA GLY A 51 1.61 7.92 -13.11
C GLY A 51 1.99 8.98 -12.06
N GLY A 52 1.05 9.82 -11.62
CA GLY A 52 1.32 10.80 -10.56
C GLY A 52 1.56 10.16 -9.19
N GLU A 53 2.43 10.74 -8.38
CA GLU A 53 2.70 10.26 -7.02
C GLU A 53 1.50 10.46 -6.10
N ILE A 54 1.17 9.42 -5.34
CA ILE A 54 0.06 9.39 -4.38
C ILE A 54 0.55 9.84 -3.01
N ARG A 55 -0.22 10.69 -2.34
CA ARG A 55 0.09 11.22 -1.00
C ARG A 55 -1.06 10.95 -0.02
N PRO A 56 -0.78 10.67 1.26
CA PRO A 56 -1.82 10.63 2.29
C PRO A 56 -2.45 12.00 2.51
N LEU A 57 -3.77 12.02 2.65
CA LEU A 57 -4.53 13.21 3.03
C LEU A 57 -5.74 12.78 3.87
N ASN A 58 -5.67 12.96 5.19
CA ASN A 58 -6.69 12.48 6.13
C ASN A 58 -6.96 10.98 5.96
N ASP A 59 -8.19 10.61 5.59
CA ASP A 59 -8.70 9.26 5.39
C ASP A 59 -8.62 8.76 3.94
N VAL A 60 -7.98 9.53 3.05
CA VAL A 60 -7.77 9.16 1.65
C VAL A 60 -6.31 9.19 1.25
N LEU A 61 -6.01 8.47 0.17
CA LEU A 61 -4.80 8.62 -0.62
C LEU A 61 -5.13 9.47 -1.85
N PHE A 62 -4.32 10.48 -2.13
CA PHE A 62 -4.62 11.57 -3.05
C PHE A 62 -3.51 11.75 -4.08
N CYS A 63 -3.87 11.80 -5.36
CA CYS A 63 -2.99 12.18 -6.46
C CYS A 63 -3.11 13.69 -6.75
N PRO A 64 -2.05 14.50 -6.57
CA PRO A 64 -2.11 15.95 -6.85
C PRO A 64 -2.17 16.29 -8.35
N LEU A 65 -1.89 15.34 -9.25
CA LEU A 65 -1.84 15.61 -10.69
C LEU A 65 -3.24 15.84 -11.28
N HIS A 66 -4.19 14.97 -10.96
CA HIS A 66 -5.56 15.00 -11.47
C HIS A 66 -6.62 14.82 -10.37
N PHE A 67 -6.21 14.93 -9.10
CA PHE A 67 -7.09 14.90 -7.93
C PHE A 67 -7.84 13.58 -7.73
N TRP A 68 -7.34 12.49 -8.30
CA TRP A 68 -7.88 11.16 -8.02
C TRP A 68 -7.61 10.81 -6.56
N THR A 69 -8.64 10.29 -5.91
CA THR A 69 -8.63 9.88 -4.52
C THR A 69 -8.90 8.39 -4.42
N PHE A 70 -8.29 7.76 -3.43
CA PHE A 70 -8.36 6.32 -3.20
C PHE A 70 -8.62 6.07 -1.72
N HIS A 71 -9.41 5.06 -1.42
CA HIS A 71 -9.69 4.65 -0.05
C HIS A 71 -8.38 4.23 0.64
N ALA A 72 -8.06 4.84 1.78
CA ALA A 72 -6.74 4.69 2.41
C ALA A 72 -6.37 3.25 2.79
N GLU A 73 -7.36 2.40 3.07
CA GLU A 73 -7.11 0.99 3.40
C GLU A 73 -7.07 0.05 2.18
N SER A 74 -7.97 0.26 1.21
CA SER A 74 -8.26 -0.73 0.17
C SER A 74 -7.58 -0.40 -1.16
N GLY A 75 -7.21 0.87 -1.36
CA GLY A 75 -6.69 1.41 -2.60
C GLY A 75 -7.74 1.54 -3.71
N VAL A 76 -9.02 1.29 -3.45
CA VAL A 76 -10.10 1.48 -4.45
C VAL A 76 -10.20 2.96 -4.78
N CYS A 77 -10.24 3.27 -6.08
CA CYS A 77 -10.43 4.64 -6.55
C CYS A 77 -11.86 5.11 -6.24
N LEU A 78 -11.98 6.29 -5.64
CA LEU A 78 -13.26 6.90 -5.29
C LEU A 78 -13.85 7.69 -6.47
N ASN A 79 -13.03 8.03 -7.45
CA ASN A 79 -13.44 8.71 -8.68
C ASN A 79 -13.94 7.73 -9.75
N ASP A 80 -13.35 6.54 -9.83
CA ASP A 80 -13.72 5.45 -10.74
C ASP A 80 -13.61 4.10 -10.02
N PRO A 81 -14.72 3.50 -9.54
CA PRO A 81 -14.68 2.24 -8.80
C PRO A 81 -14.16 1.03 -9.58
N SER A 82 -14.00 1.13 -10.90
CA SER A 82 -13.36 0.08 -11.71
C SER A 82 -11.83 0.08 -11.55
N GLU A 83 -11.26 1.19 -11.08
CA GLU A 83 -9.83 1.39 -10.88
C GLU A 83 -9.40 1.21 -9.41
N ARG A 84 -8.13 0.81 -9.22
CA ARG A 84 -7.53 0.66 -7.88
C ARG A 84 -6.01 0.77 -7.92
N LEU A 85 -5.41 1.16 -6.80
CA LEU A 85 -3.97 1.05 -6.59
C LEU A 85 -3.56 -0.43 -6.58
N LEU A 86 -2.42 -0.73 -7.22
CA LEU A 86 -1.78 -2.04 -7.09
C LEU A 86 -1.49 -2.30 -5.62
N ARG A 87 -1.80 -3.51 -5.15
CA ARG A 87 -1.68 -3.87 -3.73
C ARG A 87 -0.94 -5.16 -3.52
N ARG A 88 -0.18 -5.23 -2.41
CA ARG A 88 0.48 -6.46 -1.96
C ARG A 88 0.06 -6.76 -0.54
N ARG A 89 -0.19 -8.03 -0.24
CA ARG A 89 -0.50 -8.45 1.13
C ARG A 89 0.78 -8.32 1.97
N VAL A 90 0.65 -7.89 3.21
CA VAL A 90 1.74 -7.91 4.17
C VAL A 90 1.34 -8.77 5.36
N ILE A 91 2.21 -9.70 5.72
CA ILE A 91 2.03 -10.58 6.88
C ILE A 91 3.01 -10.19 7.98
N VAL A 92 2.60 -10.43 9.22
CA VAL A 92 3.47 -10.27 10.40
C VAL A 92 3.96 -11.66 10.81
N ARG A 93 5.27 -11.84 10.95
CA ARG A 93 5.89 -13.06 11.49
C ARG A 93 7.02 -12.64 12.44
N ASP A 94 6.97 -13.14 13.68
CA ASP A 94 7.98 -12.85 14.71
C ASP A 94 8.28 -11.35 14.89
N GLY A 95 7.22 -10.52 14.87
CA GLY A 95 7.34 -9.06 15.02
C GLY A 95 7.90 -8.33 13.79
N ARG A 96 8.05 -9.00 12.66
CA ARG A 96 8.54 -8.44 11.40
C ARG A 96 7.48 -8.48 10.31
N LEU A 97 7.52 -7.51 9.41
CA LEU A 97 6.61 -7.38 8.28
C LEU A 97 7.22 -7.97 7.02
N PHE A 98 6.42 -8.73 6.27
CA PHE A 98 6.81 -9.34 5.02
C PHE A 98 5.74 -9.08 3.95
N ALA A 99 6.13 -8.43 2.84
CA ALA A 99 5.27 -8.34 1.67
C ALA A 99 5.25 -9.68 0.93
N VAL A 100 4.07 -10.17 0.61
CA VAL A 100 3.83 -11.46 -0.05
C VAL A 100 2.92 -11.30 -1.27
N GLY A 101 3.17 -12.10 -2.30
CA GLY A 101 2.42 -12.10 -3.56
C GLY A 101 3.18 -11.44 -4.72
N GLU A 102 2.71 -11.68 -5.94
CA GLU A 102 3.47 -11.36 -7.16
C GLU A 102 3.70 -9.85 -7.36
N HIS A 103 4.83 -9.53 -7.99
CA HIS A 103 5.00 -8.31 -8.75
C HIS A 103 4.13 -8.50 -9.99
N GLY A 104 3.07 -7.70 -10.14
CA GLY A 104 2.29 -7.65 -11.37
C GLY A 104 3.13 -7.11 -12.53
#